data_AF-A0A498G0W9-F1
#
_entry.id   AF-A0A498G0W9-F1
#
_cell.length_a   1.000
_cell.length_b   1.000
_cell.length_c   1.000
_cell.angle_alpha   90.00
_cell.angle_beta   90.00
_cell.angle_gamma   90.00
#
_symmetry.space_group_name_H-M   'P 1'
#
loop_
_entity.id
_entity.type
_entity.pdbx_description
1 polymer ?
#
loop_
_entity_poly.entity_id
_entity_poly.type
_entity_poly.pdbx_seq_one_letter_code
_entity_poly.pdbx_strand_id
1 'polypeptide(L)'
;EIDPDVLLHSYGIDSYYDVASIRETLENHPVGGELSAVRNDRVYPSGTPVQGPIMNLFQTEMTAKQLYPDRFGAWPAYDGGAYPVIPEGERLFDRERVAGIVTGD
;
A
#
# COMPACT_ATOMS: atom_id res chain seq x y z
N GLU A 1 2.05 -25.64 -6.15
CA GLU A 1 2.11 -24.95 -4.84
C GLU A 1 2.18 -23.46 -5.11
N ILE A 2 1.42 -22.64 -4.38
CA ILE A 2 1.40 -21.18 -4.55
C ILE A 2 1.97 -20.60 -3.26
N ASP A 3 3.21 -20.12 -3.32
CA ASP A 3 3.88 -19.44 -2.20
C ASP A 3 4.32 -18.03 -2.66
N PRO A 4 3.54 -16.99 -2.37
CA PRO A 4 3.85 -15.64 -2.84
C PRO A 4 4.92 -14.97 -1.97
N ASP A 5 5.82 -14.20 -2.60
CA ASP A 5 6.78 -13.35 -1.89
C ASP A 5 6.11 -12.13 -1.22
N VAL A 6 4.93 -11.74 -1.72
CA VAL A 6 4.19 -10.55 -1.29
C VAL A 6 2.70 -10.84 -1.34
N LEU A 7 1.96 -10.42 -0.31
CA LEU A 7 0.50 -10.43 -0.30
C LEU A 7 -0.02 -8.99 -0.26
N LEU A 8 -0.80 -8.62 -1.27
CA LEU A 8 -1.49 -7.33 -1.34
C LEU A 8 -2.97 -7.55 -1.02
N HIS A 9 -3.43 -7.05 0.13
CA HIS A 9 -4.83 -7.16 0.52
C HIS A 9 -5.65 -6.06 -0.16
N SER A 10 -6.45 -6.42 -1.16
CA SER A 10 -7.37 -5.52 -1.85
C SER A 10 -8.27 -4.77 -0.86
N TYR A 11 -8.58 -3.51 -1.16
CA TYR A 11 -9.38 -2.64 -0.29
C TYR A 11 -8.77 -2.39 1.10
N GLY A 12 -7.47 -2.64 1.29
CA GLY A 12 -6.82 -2.50 2.59
C GLY A 12 -6.57 -1.05 3.03
N ILE A 13 -6.59 -0.10 2.09
CA ILE A 13 -6.49 1.35 2.41
C ILE A 13 -7.86 2.00 2.62
N ASP A 14 -8.91 1.35 2.16
CA ASP A 14 -10.28 1.80 2.38
C ASP A 14 -10.71 1.15 3.70
N SER A 15 -11.31 1.88 4.63
CA SER A 15 -11.51 1.49 6.04
C SER A 15 -12.36 0.21 6.28
N TYR A 16 -12.65 -0.55 5.23
CA TYR A 16 -13.31 -1.83 5.23
C TYR A 16 -12.53 -2.95 5.90
N TYR A 17 -11.19 -2.94 5.80
CA TYR A 17 -10.36 -4.03 6.32
C TYR A 17 -9.25 -3.52 7.22
N ASP A 18 -9.15 -4.14 8.39
CA ASP A 18 -7.97 -4.05 9.23
C ASP A 18 -6.93 -5.06 8.75
N VAL A 19 -6.01 -4.59 7.90
CA VAL A 19 -4.95 -5.44 7.34
C VAL A 19 -3.97 -5.91 8.42
N ALA A 20 -3.83 -5.18 9.53
CA ALA A 20 -3.00 -5.61 10.65
C ALA A 20 -3.63 -6.84 11.34
N SER A 21 -4.93 -6.79 11.64
CA SER A 21 -5.66 -7.95 12.17
C SER A 21 -5.68 -9.15 11.21
N ILE A 22 -5.75 -8.90 9.90
CA ILE A 22 -5.69 -9.97 8.88
C ILE A 22 -4.31 -10.63 8.85
N ARG A 23 -3.25 -9.83 8.93
CA ARG A 23 -1.88 -10.33 9.05
C ARG A 23 -1.73 -11.22 10.29
N GLU A 24 -2.20 -10.77 11.46
CA GLU A 24 -2.17 -11.59 12.68
C GLU A 24 -2.94 -12.91 12.51
N THR A 25 -4.08 -12.87 11.82
CA THR A 25 -4.86 -14.08 11.50
C THR A 25 -4.06 -15.05 10.63
N LEU A 26 -3.34 -14.54 9.62
CA LEU A 26 -2.50 -15.35 8.74
C LEU A 26 -1.30 -15.94 9.48
N GLU A 27 -0.62 -15.16 10.32
CA GLU A 27 0.53 -15.59 11.14
C GLU A 27 0.16 -16.75 12.07
N ASN A 28 -1.05 -16.70 12.65
CA ASN A 28 -1.55 -17.75 13.54
C ASN A 28 -2.19 -18.96 12.80
N HIS A 29 -2.30 -18.90 11.47
CA HIS A 29 -2.93 -19.96 10.69
C HIS A 29 -1.93 -21.07 10.32
N PRO A 30 -2.24 -22.37 10.49
CA PRO A 30 -1.28 -23.48 10.31
C PRO A 30 -0.56 -23.51 8.96
N VAL A 31 -1.23 -23.11 7.89
CA VAL A 31 -0.62 -23.00 6.54
C VAL A 31 -0.44 -21.55 6.08
N GLY A 32 -1.09 -20.59 6.77
CA GLY A 32 -0.96 -19.17 6.42
C GLY A 32 0.39 -18.64 6.88
N GLY A 33 0.83 -19.03 8.08
CA GLY A 33 2.12 -18.67 8.64
C GLY A 33 3.32 -19.29 7.92
N GLU A 34 3.08 -20.29 7.06
CA GLU A 34 4.13 -20.90 6.24
C GLU A 34 4.46 -20.08 4.98
N LEU A 35 3.54 -19.20 4.55
CA LEU A 35 3.73 -18.39 3.34
C LEU A 35 4.93 -17.44 3.48
N SER A 36 5.73 -17.35 2.43
CA SER A 36 6.91 -16.49 2.36
C SER A 36 6.55 -15.01 2.58
N ALA A 37 5.41 -14.55 2.04
CA ALA A 37 4.90 -13.20 2.31
C ALA A 37 4.66 -12.94 3.81
N VAL A 38 4.14 -13.93 4.55
CA VAL A 38 3.80 -13.77 5.98
C VAL A 38 5.09 -13.81 6.81
N ARG A 39 5.96 -14.79 6.59
CA ARG A 39 7.22 -14.94 7.32
C ARG A 39 8.17 -13.75 7.15
N ASN A 40 8.11 -13.08 6.00
CA ASN A 40 8.98 -11.95 5.67
C ASN A 40 8.32 -10.58 5.93
N ASP A 41 7.18 -10.53 6.63
CA ASP A 41 6.47 -9.30 6.96
C ASP A 41 5.94 -8.52 5.72
N ARG A 42 5.68 -9.21 4.61
CA ARG A 42 5.30 -8.64 3.31
C ARG A 42 3.80 -8.76 2.99
N VAL A 43 2.96 -8.51 4.00
CA VAL A 43 1.49 -8.44 3.87
C VAL A 43 1.04 -6.97 3.94
N TYR A 44 0.66 -6.40 2.81
CA TYR A 44 0.40 -4.96 2.71
C TYR A 44 -1.06 -4.63 2.36
N PRO A 45 -1.59 -3.49 2.86
CA PRO A 45 -2.83 -2.95 2.34
C PRO A 45 -2.63 -2.51 0.88
N SER A 46 -3.55 -2.91 0.03
CA SER A 46 -3.63 -2.46 -1.35
C SER A 46 -4.74 -1.44 -1.54
N GLY A 47 -4.68 -0.75 -2.68
CA GLY A 47 -5.64 0.26 -3.07
C GLY A 47 -7.06 -0.27 -3.29
N THR A 48 -7.98 0.66 -3.51
CA THR A 48 -9.31 0.37 -4.06
C THR A 48 -9.16 -0.16 -5.50
N PRO A 49 -10.02 -1.09 -5.96
CA PRO A 49 -9.97 -1.57 -7.33
C PRO A 49 -10.62 -0.61 -8.34
N VAL A 50 -11.40 0.36 -7.87
CA VAL A 50 -11.96 1.44 -8.70
C VAL A 50 -11.00 2.63 -8.70
N GLN A 51 -10.07 2.64 -9.66
CA GLN A 51 -9.00 3.64 -9.73
C GLN A 51 -9.22 4.59 -10.89
N GLY A 52 -9.71 5.79 -10.58
CA GLY A 52 -9.61 6.92 -11.50
C GLY A 52 -8.15 7.35 -11.69
N PRO A 53 -7.85 8.18 -12.71
CA PRO A 53 -6.48 8.58 -13.05
C PRO A 53 -5.72 9.22 -11.89
N ILE A 54 -6.41 9.97 -11.02
CA ILE A 54 -5.82 10.59 -9.83
C ILE A 54 -5.47 9.52 -8.79
N MET A 55 -6.42 8.64 -8.43
CA MET A 55 -6.21 7.61 -7.42
C MET A 55 -5.08 6.66 -7.79
N ASN A 56 -4.92 6.36 -9.08
CA ASN A 56 -3.87 5.51 -9.60
C ASN A 56 -2.46 6.05 -9.27
N LEU A 57 -2.25 7.37 -9.27
CA LEU A 57 -0.96 7.97 -8.90
C LEU A 57 -0.61 7.67 -7.44
N PHE A 58 -1.55 7.87 -6.52
CA PHE A 58 -1.35 7.63 -5.09
C PHE A 58 -1.16 6.15 -4.75
N GLN A 59 -1.91 5.26 -5.40
CA GLN A 59 -1.82 3.82 -5.16
C GLN A 59 -0.57 3.19 -5.80
N THR A 60 -0.10 3.76 -6.92
CA THR A 60 1.21 3.42 -7.49
C THR A 60 2.35 3.88 -6.57
N GLU A 61 2.29 5.10 -6.04
CA GLU A 61 3.27 5.61 -5.06
C GLU A 61 3.34 4.72 -3.82
N MET A 62 2.18 4.36 -3.27
CA MET A 62 2.09 3.45 -2.13
C MET A 62 2.72 2.08 -2.43
N THR A 63 2.28 1.42 -3.50
CA THR A 63 2.79 0.09 -3.86
C THR A 63 4.28 0.11 -4.14
N ALA A 64 4.78 1.13 -4.84
CA ALA A 64 6.22 1.25 -5.12
C ALA A 64 7.06 1.33 -3.83
N LYS A 65 6.61 2.12 -2.85
CA LYS A 65 7.27 2.29 -1.55
C LYS A 65 7.15 1.04 -0.67
N GLN A 66 6.01 0.36 -0.68
CA GLN A 66 5.82 -0.91 0.03
C GLN A 66 6.72 -2.03 -0.51
N LEU A 67 6.88 -2.12 -1.84
CA LEU A 67 7.61 -3.22 -2.47
C LEU A 67 9.11 -2.99 -2.61
N TYR A 68 9.52 -1.73 -2.81
CA TYR A 68 10.92 -1.35 -3.07
C TYR A 68 11.33 -0.11 -2.25
N PRO A 69 11.30 -0.20 -0.90
CA PRO A 69 11.59 0.94 -0.03
C PRO A 69 13.00 1.50 -0.22
N ASP A 70 13.99 0.65 -0.54
CA ASP A 70 15.37 1.08 -0.78
C ASP A 70 15.52 1.97 -2.04
N ARG A 71 14.57 1.87 -2.98
CA ARG A 71 14.58 2.62 -4.23
C ARG A 71 13.68 3.84 -4.18
N PHE A 72 12.51 3.73 -3.56
CA PHE A 72 11.46 4.74 -3.62
C PHE A 72 11.18 5.41 -2.27
N GLY A 73 11.91 5.06 -1.21
CA GLY A 73 11.65 5.49 0.16
C GLY A 73 10.63 4.58 0.86
N ALA A 74 10.74 4.47 2.18
CA ALA A 74 9.86 3.61 2.96
C ALA A 74 8.40 4.10 2.93
N TRP A 75 7.46 3.16 2.86
CA TRP A 75 6.06 3.48 3.13
C TRP A 75 5.90 3.76 4.63
N PRO A 76 5.28 4.90 5.03
CA PRO A 76 5.02 5.17 6.44
C PRO A 76 4.14 4.09 7.07
N ALA A 77 4.29 3.87 8.38
CA ALA A 77 3.33 3.05 9.12
C ALA A 77 1.93 3.63 8.92
N TYR A 78 1.00 2.78 8.48
CA TYR A 78 -0.38 3.15 8.17
C TYR A 78 -1.30 2.23 8.95
N ASP A 79 -1.98 2.80 9.93
CA ASP A 79 -2.92 2.14 10.85
C ASP A 79 -4.39 2.43 10.48
N GLY A 80 -4.62 2.91 9.27
CA GLY A 80 -5.93 3.37 8.78
C GLY A 80 -6.07 4.90 8.80
N GLY A 81 -7.12 5.40 8.14
CA GLY A 81 -7.40 6.83 8.07
C GLY A 81 -6.83 7.52 6.82
N ALA A 82 -6.45 8.79 6.95
CA ALA A 82 -6.03 9.60 5.80
C ALA A 82 -4.74 9.08 5.16
N TYR A 83 -4.58 9.31 3.84
CA TYR A 83 -3.33 8.99 3.14
C TYR A 83 -2.15 9.64 3.86
N PRO A 84 -1.07 8.90 4.15
CA PRO A 84 0.01 9.41 4.99
C PRO A 84 0.72 10.59 4.34
N VAL A 85 1.24 11.49 5.17
CA VAL A 85 2.03 12.62 4.70
C VAL A 85 3.40 12.11 4.26
N ILE A 86 3.71 12.30 2.98
CA ILE A 86 5.00 11.96 2.39
C ILE A 86 5.81 13.26 2.19
N PRO A 87 7.05 13.34 2.72
CA PRO A 87 7.93 14.50 2.52
C PRO A 87 8.09 14.83 1.04
N GLU A 88 8.19 16.11 0.69
CA GLU A 88 8.19 16.56 -0.71
C GLU A 88 9.24 15.85 -1.57
N GLY A 89 10.47 15.71 -1.07
CA GLY A 89 11.55 15.01 -1.76
C GLY A 89 11.38 13.50 -1.89
N GLU A 90 10.38 12.92 -1.23
CA GLU A 90 10.05 11.48 -1.30
C GLU A 90 8.79 11.20 -2.12
N ARG A 91 8.11 12.23 -2.61
CA ARG A 91 6.92 12.09 -3.46
C ARG A 91 7.34 11.60 -4.84
N LEU A 92 6.64 10.58 -5.37
CA LEU A 92 6.88 10.01 -6.69
C LEU A 92 6.14 10.74 -7.81
N PHE A 93 5.31 11.73 -7.47
CA PHE A 93 4.67 12.62 -8.42
C PHE A 93 4.42 13.99 -7.82
N ASP A 94 4.32 14.99 -8.70
CA ASP A 94 4.07 16.38 -8.34
C ASP A 94 2.58 16.59 -8.03
N ARG A 95 2.26 16.73 -6.75
CA ARG A 95 0.88 16.93 -6.26
C ARG A 95 0.32 18.30 -6.67
N GLU A 96 1.14 19.34 -6.71
CA GLU A 96 0.70 20.70 -7.10
C GLU A 96 0.39 20.76 -8.59
N ARG A 97 1.23 20.13 -9.44
CA ARG A 97 0.94 20.00 -10.87
C ARG A 97 -0.34 19.22 -11.12
N VAL A 98 -0.58 18.14 -10.38
CA VAL A 98 -1.84 17.37 -10.50
C VAL A 98 -3.02 18.23 -10.05
N ALA A 99 -2.89 18.98 -8.96
CA ALA A 99 -3.93 19.91 -8.51
C ALA A 99 -4.26 20.96 -9.57
N GLY A 100 -3.25 21.60 -10.17
CA GLY A 100 -3.44 22.57 -11.26
C GLY A 100 -4.17 21.99 -12.47
N ILE A 101 -3.83 20.77 -12.89
CA ILE A 101 -4.56 20.07 -13.98
C ILE A 101 -6.04 19.84 -13.61
N VAL A 102 -6.33 19.52 -12.34
CA VAL A 102 -7.70 19.29 -11.86
C VAL A 102 -8.49 20.58 -11.76
N THR A 103 -7.86 21.69 -11.35
CA THR A 103 -8.50 23.01 -11.22
C THR A 103 -8.55 23.78 -12.55
N GLY A 104 -7.78 23.36 -13.55
CA GLY A 104 -7.71 24.00 -14.86
C GLY A 104 -6.72 25.17 -14.94
N ASP A 105 -5.73 25.20 -14.05
CA ASP A 105 -4.65 26.20 -13.98
C ASP A 105 -3.46 25.85 -14.89
#